data_AF-A0A1I4H888-F1
#
_entry.id   AF-A0A1I4H888-F1
#
_cell.length_a   1.000
_cell.length_b   1.000
_cell.length_c   1.000
_cell.angle_alpha   90.00
_cell.angle_beta   90.00
_cell.angle_gamma   90.00
#
_symmetry.space_group_name_H-M   'P 1'
#
loop_
_entity.id
_entity.type
_entity.pdbx_description
1 polymer ?
#
loop_
_entity_poly.entity_id
_entity_poly.type
_entity_poly.pdbx_seq_one_letter_code
_entity_poly.pdbx_strand_id
1 'polypeptide(L)'
;MARRRKPLSPQTWLFGLVSTLAIIYISYQARVAVIQNFGEQQIARTQEAMQRIQQQQLERQRQAQQPVLHQAYAPQQRSMSAQEIQLERERVAQQKEAMRQRAEQERQKNEAWERFYAPTQACEAPESQARVDICTARETRLRKEFEQRWAAGKFSQPSGA
;
A
#
# COMPACT_ATOMS: atom_id res chain seq x y z
N MET A 1 7.83 27.15 55.66
CA MET A 1 9.27 27.06 55.37
C MET A 1 9.47 26.78 53.88
N ALA A 2 9.85 27.78 53.10
CA ALA A 2 10.07 27.63 51.66
C ALA A 2 11.44 26.98 51.41
N ARG A 3 11.45 25.76 50.84
CA ARG A 3 12.68 25.07 50.43
C ARG A 3 13.26 25.79 49.20
N ARG A 4 14.26 26.66 49.41
CA ARG A 4 15.10 27.20 48.33
C ARG A 4 15.86 26.05 47.67
N ARG A 5 15.51 25.71 46.42
CA ARG A 5 16.31 24.82 45.59
C ARG A 5 17.55 25.59 45.12
N LYS A 6 18.74 25.05 45.37
CA LYS A 6 20.01 25.63 44.93
C LYS A 6 20.07 25.58 43.38
N PRO A 7 20.58 26.63 42.72
CA PRO A 7 20.74 26.59 41.26
C PRO A 7 21.72 25.47 40.91
N LEU A 8 21.30 24.56 40.02
CA LEU A 8 22.19 23.53 39.50
C LEU A 8 23.33 24.22 38.75
N SER A 9 24.56 23.74 38.99
CA SER A 9 25.76 24.24 38.33
C SER A 9 25.61 24.10 36.81
N PRO A 10 26.05 25.09 36.01
CA PRO A 10 25.97 25.05 34.55
C PRO A 10 26.69 23.85 33.94
N GLN A 11 27.66 23.27 34.65
CA GLN A 11 28.35 22.05 34.21
C GLN A 11 27.42 20.83 34.23
N THR A 12 26.52 20.71 35.21
CA THR A 12 25.58 19.59 35.32
C THR A 12 24.56 19.59 34.17
N TRP A 13 24.20 20.78 33.67
CA TRP A 13 23.33 20.93 32.50
C TRP A 13 24.03 20.49 31.20
N LEU A 14 25.31 20.84 31.04
CA LEU A 14 26.11 20.39 29.90
C LEU A 14 26.29 18.87 29.86
N PHE A 15 26.57 18.24 31.00
CA PHE A 15 26.66 16.77 31.07
C PHE A 15 25.33 16.09 30.73
N GLY A 16 24.20 16.66 31.16
CA GLY A 16 22.87 16.16 30.79
C GLY A 16 22.60 16.22 29.29
N LEU A 17 22.98 17.33 28.63
CA LEU A 17 22.85 17.48 27.18
C LEU A 17 23.73 16.50 26.41
N VAL A 18 25.01 16.39 26.78
CA VAL A 18 25.95 15.46 26.13
C VAL A 18 25.48 14.01 26.29
N SER A 19 25.00 13.64 27.48
CA SER A 19 24.45 12.30 27.74
C SER A 19 23.21 12.01 26.89
N THR A 20 22.31 12.98 26.75
CA THR A 20 21.10 12.83 25.91
C THR A 20 21.45 12.67 24.44
N LEU A 21 22.39 13.48 23.93
CA LEU A 21 22.88 13.38 22.56
C LEU A 21 23.57 12.05 22.28
N ALA A 22 24.35 11.54 23.25
CA ALA A 22 24.99 10.23 23.13
C ALA A 22 23.98 9.08 23.06
N ILE A 23 22.91 9.12 23.88
CA ILE A 23 21.85 8.11 23.86
C ILE A 23 21.10 8.13 22.52
N ILE A 24 20.77 9.31 22.01
CA ILE A 24 20.13 9.47 20.68
C ILE A 24 21.02 8.85 19.60
N TYR A 25 22.31 9.19 19.60
CA TYR A 25 23.27 8.69 18.61
C TYR A 25 23.41 7.16 18.65
N ILE A 26 23.55 6.57 19.84
CA ILE A 26 23.64 5.11 20.01
C ILE A 26 22.34 4.43 19.55
N SER A 27 21.18 5.00 19.88
CA SER A 27 19.88 4.45 19.45
C SER A 27 19.70 4.48 17.93
N TYR A 28 20.20 5.52 17.26
CA TYR A 28 20.19 5.63 15.80
C TYR A 28 21.08 4.57 15.15
N GLN A 29 22.32 4.42 15.63
CA GLN A 29 23.25 3.40 15.12
C GLN A 29 22.72 1.97 15.31
N ALA A 30 22.09 1.69 16.46
CA ALA A 30 21.47 0.38 16.71
C ALA A 30 20.32 0.07 15.73
N ARG A 31 19.48 1.06 15.39
CA ARG A 31 18.40 0.87 14.41
C ARG A 31 18.94 0.60 13.01
N VAL A 32 19.97 1.31 12.58
CA VAL A 32 20.60 1.10 11.27
C VAL A 32 21.23 -0.29 11.17
N ALA A 33 21.90 -0.77 12.23
CA ALA A 33 22.46 -2.11 12.26
C ALA A 33 21.41 -3.23 12.25
N VAL A 34 20.26 -3.04 12.93
CA VAL A 34 19.17 -4.02 12.94
C VAL A 34 18.49 -4.14 11.57
N ILE A 35 18.35 -3.03 10.82
CA ILE A 35 17.78 -3.04 9.46
C ILE A 35 18.68 -3.80 8.48
N GLN A 36 20.00 -3.68 8.63
CA GLN A 36 20.95 -4.42 7.78
C GLN A 36 20.96 -5.92 8.11
N ASN A 37 20.88 -6.31 9.38
CA ASN A 37 20.95 -7.72 9.80
C ASN A 37 19.66 -8.51 9.50
N PHE A 38 18.50 -7.86 9.45
CA PHE A 38 17.23 -8.53 9.09
C PHE A 38 17.06 -8.75 7.58
N GLY A 39 17.78 -8.01 6.74
CA GLY A 39 17.73 -8.15 5.28
C GLY A 39 18.41 -9.43 4.78
N GLU A 40 19.57 -9.78 5.32
CA GLU A 40 20.39 -10.87 4.76
C GLU A 40 19.75 -12.27 4.92
N GLN A 41 19.04 -12.53 6.02
CA GLN A 41 18.42 -13.84 6.23
C GLN A 41 17.17 -14.10 5.37
N GLN A 42 16.46 -13.06 4.93
CA GLN A 42 15.32 -13.21 4.01
C GLN A 42 15.73 -13.16 2.53
N ILE A 43 16.83 -12.48 2.19
CA ILE A 43 17.31 -12.40 0.81
C ILE A 43 17.79 -13.78 0.30
N ALA A 44 18.42 -14.61 1.13
CA ALA A 44 18.92 -15.93 0.73
C ALA A 44 17.82 -16.88 0.23
N ARG A 45 16.68 -16.98 0.93
CA ARG A 45 15.56 -17.83 0.49
C ARG A 45 14.82 -17.27 -0.72
N THR A 46 14.81 -15.95 -0.86
CA THR A 46 14.12 -15.26 -1.96
C THR A 46 14.90 -15.36 -3.27
N GLN A 47 16.24 -15.40 -3.21
CA GLN A 47 17.08 -15.58 -4.41
C GLN A 47 16.90 -16.95 -5.06
N GLU A 48 16.83 -18.04 -4.27
CA GLU A 48 16.60 -19.37 -4.83
C GLU A 48 15.22 -19.50 -5.48
N ALA A 49 14.19 -18.91 -4.86
CA ALA A 49 12.84 -18.89 -5.42
C ALA A 49 12.76 -18.07 -6.71
N MET A 50 13.44 -16.92 -6.76
CA MET A 50 13.46 -16.04 -7.92
C MET A 50 14.23 -16.64 -9.10
N GLN A 51 15.34 -17.35 -8.85
CA GLN A 51 16.06 -18.09 -9.90
C GLN A 51 15.21 -19.21 -10.51
N ARG A 52 14.47 -19.97 -9.69
CA ARG A 52 13.56 -21.02 -10.21
C ARG A 52 12.44 -20.45 -11.06
N ILE A 53 11.87 -19.31 -10.65
CA ILE A 53 10.83 -18.61 -11.43
C ILE A 53 11.40 -18.11 -12.76
N GLN A 54 12.62 -17.55 -12.75
CA GLN A 54 13.26 -17.04 -13.95
C GLN A 54 13.61 -18.15 -14.95
N GLN A 55 14.10 -19.30 -14.46
CA GLN A 55 14.34 -20.47 -15.31
C GLN A 55 13.04 -21.04 -15.89
N GLN A 56 11.97 -21.17 -15.09
CA GLN A 56 10.67 -21.61 -15.61
C GLN A 56 10.10 -20.65 -16.67
N GLN A 57 10.29 -19.35 -16.51
CA GLN A 57 9.89 -18.38 -17.53
C GLN A 57 10.73 -18.53 -18.81
N LEU A 58 12.05 -18.73 -18.68
CA LEU A 58 12.93 -18.90 -19.84
C LEU A 58 12.64 -20.21 -20.59
N GLU A 59 12.36 -21.31 -19.87
CA GLU A 59 11.97 -22.59 -20.46
C GLU A 59 10.60 -22.51 -21.15
N ARG A 60 9.60 -21.84 -20.55
CA ARG A 60 8.35 -21.55 -21.25
C ARG A 60 8.56 -20.70 -22.49
N GLN A 61 9.45 -19.70 -22.42
CA GLN A 61 9.75 -18.83 -23.56
C GLN A 61 10.50 -19.59 -24.67
N ARG A 62 11.39 -20.51 -24.31
CA ARG A 62 12.07 -21.41 -25.26
C ARG A 62 11.11 -22.44 -25.87
N GLN A 63 10.23 -23.05 -25.07
CA GLN A 63 9.18 -23.94 -25.59
C GLN A 63 8.20 -23.19 -26.49
N ALA A 64 7.91 -21.91 -26.20
CA ALA A 64 7.13 -21.04 -27.07
C ALA A 64 7.87 -20.60 -28.35
N GLN A 65 9.21 -20.65 -28.37
CA GLN A 65 10.03 -20.31 -29.55
C GLN A 65 10.42 -21.50 -30.44
N GLN A 66 10.34 -22.75 -29.95
CA GLN A 66 10.82 -23.94 -30.69
C GLN A 66 9.75 -24.76 -31.45
N PRO A 67 8.67 -24.14 -31.94
CA PRO A 67 8.21 -24.51 -33.28
C PRO A 67 7.79 -23.28 -34.12
N VAL A 68 8.70 -22.34 -34.37
CA VAL A 68 8.43 -21.15 -35.22
C VAL A 68 9.01 -21.29 -36.64
N LEU A 69 9.39 -22.49 -37.08
CA LEU A 69 9.85 -22.72 -38.47
C LEU A 69 8.89 -23.55 -39.35
N HIS A 70 7.75 -24.02 -38.82
CA HIS A 70 6.76 -24.78 -39.60
C HIS A 70 5.30 -24.29 -39.52
N GLN A 71 5.00 -23.20 -38.82
CA GLN A 71 3.63 -22.67 -38.77
C GLN A 71 3.62 -21.14 -38.90
N ALA A 72 3.81 -20.69 -40.14
CA ALA A 72 3.28 -19.41 -40.57
C ALA A 72 1.77 -19.37 -40.28
N TYR A 73 1.32 -18.34 -39.56
CA TYR A 73 -0.08 -17.91 -39.48
C TYR A 73 -1.13 -19.01 -39.26
N ALA A 74 -1.23 -19.53 -38.05
CA ALA A 74 -2.50 -20.06 -37.56
C ALA A 74 -2.99 -19.14 -36.44
N PRO A 75 -3.93 -18.20 -36.69
CA PRO A 75 -4.75 -17.73 -35.59
C PRO A 75 -5.41 -19.00 -35.04
N GLN A 76 -5.21 -19.30 -33.76
CA GLN A 76 -6.00 -20.31 -33.08
C GLN A 76 -7.42 -19.72 -32.87
N GLN A 77 -8.09 -19.39 -33.97
CA GLN A 77 -9.52 -19.53 -34.11
C GLN A 77 -9.78 -21.02 -33.92
N ARG A 78 -9.96 -21.43 -32.66
CA ARG A 78 -10.94 -22.48 -32.40
C ARG A 78 -12.15 -22.08 -33.26
N SER A 79 -12.57 -22.97 -34.15
CA SER A 79 -13.80 -22.82 -34.93
C SER A 79 -14.97 -22.85 -33.95
N MET A 80 -15.09 -21.79 -33.17
CA MET A 80 -16.27 -21.50 -32.39
C MET A 80 -17.36 -21.27 -33.42
N SER A 81 -18.42 -22.05 -33.33
CA SER A 81 -19.64 -21.83 -34.08
C SER A 81 -20.07 -20.36 -33.93
N ALA A 82 -20.79 -19.82 -34.91
CA ALA A 82 -21.31 -18.46 -34.82
C ALA A 82 -22.10 -18.22 -33.52
N GLN A 83 -22.73 -19.26 -32.98
CA GLN A 83 -23.42 -19.26 -31.69
C GLN A 83 -22.46 -19.13 -30.50
N GLU A 84 -21.34 -19.85 -30.47
CA GLU A 84 -20.33 -19.73 -29.40
C GLU A 84 -19.65 -18.35 -29.41
N ILE A 85 -19.44 -17.76 -30.59
CA ILE A 85 -18.92 -16.39 -30.71
C ILE A 85 -19.93 -15.37 -30.17
N GLN A 86 -21.22 -15.54 -30.44
CA GLN A 86 -22.27 -14.68 -29.90
C GLN A 86 -22.37 -14.80 -28.38
N LEU A 87 -22.39 -16.02 -27.86
CA LEU A 87 -22.45 -16.28 -26.42
C LEU A 87 -21.23 -15.69 -25.67
N GLU A 88 -20.02 -15.84 -26.23
CA GLU A 88 -18.81 -15.27 -25.64
C GLU A 88 -18.84 -13.73 -25.67
N ARG A 89 -19.34 -13.13 -26.76
CA ARG A 89 -19.52 -11.67 -26.85
C ARG A 89 -20.50 -11.15 -25.80
N GLU A 90 -21.64 -11.82 -25.62
CA GLU A 90 -22.62 -11.48 -24.58
C GLU A 90 -22.01 -11.60 -23.19
N ARG A 91 -21.28 -12.68 -22.92
CA ARG A 91 -20.59 -12.89 -21.63
C ARG A 91 -19.56 -11.80 -21.35
N VAL A 92 -18.75 -11.43 -22.35
CA VAL A 92 -17.77 -10.35 -22.24
C VAL A 92 -18.48 -9.00 -22.05
N ALA A 93 -19.59 -8.76 -22.74
CA ALA A 93 -20.39 -7.54 -22.58
C ALA A 93 -20.94 -7.43 -21.15
N GLN A 94 -21.55 -8.49 -20.61
CA GLN A 94 -22.02 -8.55 -19.23
C GLN A 94 -20.90 -8.34 -18.22
N GLN A 95 -19.74 -8.97 -18.42
CA GLN A 95 -18.58 -8.75 -17.54
C GLN A 95 -18.09 -7.31 -17.58
N LYS A 96 -18.05 -6.68 -18.76
CA LYS A 96 -17.69 -5.27 -18.92
C LYS A 96 -18.68 -4.36 -18.21
N GLU A 97 -19.98 -4.63 -18.32
CA GLU A 97 -21.02 -3.86 -17.62
C GLU A 97 -20.90 -4.00 -16.11
N ALA A 98 -20.74 -5.23 -15.60
CA ALA A 98 -20.52 -5.47 -14.17
C ALA A 98 -19.24 -4.78 -13.66
N MET A 99 -18.16 -4.80 -14.46
CA MET A 99 -16.92 -4.08 -14.14
C MET A 99 -17.15 -2.57 -14.10
N ARG A 100 -17.88 -2.00 -15.07
CA ARG A 100 -18.22 -0.57 -15.09
C ARG A 100 -19.04 -0.17 -13.87
N GLN A 101 -20.05 -0.96 -13.50
CA GLN A 101 -20.87 -0.69 -12.33
C GLN A 101 -20.04 -0.70 -11.04
N ARG A 102 -19.14 -1.67 -10.87
CA ARG A 102 -18.21 -1.72 -9.73
C ARG A 102 -17.27 -0.52 -9.72
N ALA A 103 -16.71 -0.17 -10.87
CA ALA A 103 -15.82 0.98 -10.98
C ALA A 103 -16.54 2.28 -10.59
N GLU A 104 -17.80 2.45 -11.02
CA GLU A 104 -18.59 3.63 -10.68
C GLU A 104 -18.94 3.68 -9.18
N GLN A 105 -19.28 2.55 -8.57
CA GLN A 105 -19.50 2.47 -7.12
C GLN A 105 -18.23 2.82 -6.33
N GLU A 106 -17.07 2.32 -6.74
CA GLU A 106 -15.78 2.65 -6.11
C GLU A 106 -15.42 4.13 -6.30
N ARG A 107 -15.71 4.71 -7.48
CA ARG A 107 -15.53 6.15 -7.72
C ARG A 107 -16.40 6.98 -6.78
N GLN A 108 -17.69 6.66 -6.67
CA GLN A 108 -18.61 7.36 -5.76
C GLN A 108 -18.17 7.24 -4.29
N LYS A 109 -17.69 6.06 -3.89
CA LYS A 109 -17.16 5.81 -2.55
C LYS A 109 -15.91 6.64 -2.28
N ASN A 110 -14.98 6.69 -3.24
CA ASN A 110 -13.76 7.49 -3.12
C ASN A 110 -14.07 8.99 -3.07
N GLU A 111 -14.95 9.51 -3.93
CA GLU A 111 -15.38 10.91 -3.86
C GLU A 111 -16.04 11.25 -2.51
N ALA A 112 -16.88 10.35 -1.98
CA ALA A 112 -17.49 10.55 -0.68
C ALA A 112 -16.46 10.54 0.45
N TRP A 113 -15.43 9.69 0.36
CA TRP A 113 -14.33 9.67 1.30
C TRP A 113 -13.52 10.98 1.29
N GLU A 114 -13.16 11.48 0.11
CA GLU A 114 -12.41 12.74 -0.04
C GLU A 114 -13.18 13.94 0.52
N ARG A 115 -14.51 13.95 0.40
CA ARG A 115 -15.36 14.98 1.03
C ARG A 115 -15.47 14.80 2.54
N PHE A 116 -15.45 13.56 3.03
CA PHE A 116 -15.59 13.24 4.45
C PHE A 116 -14.28 13.47 5.23
N TYR A 117 -13.15 13.18 4.61
CA TYR A 117 -11.83 13.24 5.22
C TYR A 117 -10.86 14.05 4.37
N ALA A 118 -10.49 15.21 4.90
CA ALA A 118 -9.33 15.96 4.46
C ALA A 118 -8.26 15.89 5.57
N PRO A 119 -7.03 15.42 5.27
CA PRO A 119 -5.95 15.47 6.23
C PRO A 119 -5.60 16.93 6.57
N THR A 120 -5.13 17.16 7.79
CA THR A 120 -4.57 18.46 8.17
C THR A 120 -3.16 18.60 7.59
N GLN A 121 -2.66 19.81 7.36
CA GLN A 121 -1.29 20.03 6.85
C GLN A 121 -0.21 19.30 7.68
N ALA A 122 -0.37 19.24 9.00
CA ALA A 122 0.54 18.51 9.89
C ALA A 122 0.54 16.97 9.67
N CYS A 123 -0.48 16.43 9.00
CA CYS A 123 -0.54 15.03 8.59
C CYS A 123 -0.07 14.82 7.15
N GLU A 124 -0.17 15.84 6.29
CA GLU A 124 0.38 15.81 4.93
C GLU A 124 1.91 15.94 4.94
N ALA A 125 2.44 16.80 5.82
CA ALA A 125 3.87 17.02 6.04
C ALA A 125 4.22 16.83 7.52
N PRO A 126 4.25 15.57 8.01
CA PRO A 126 4.49 15.28 9.41
C PRO A 126 5.93 15.60 9.81
N GLU A 127 6.07 16.32 10.92
CA GLU A 127 7.37 16.77 11.45
C GLU A 127 8.15 15.66 12.16
N SER A 128 7.47 14.54 12.50
CA SER A 128 8.04 13.45 13.28
C SER A 128 7.29 12.14 13.07
N GLN A 129 7.94 11.02 13.40
CA GLN A 129 7.29 9.70 13.37
C GLN A 129 6.07 9.62 14.31
N ALA A 130 6.15 10.25 15.49
CA ALA A 130 5.02 10.28 16.42
C ALA A 130 3.79 10.96 15.81
N ARG A 131 4.00 12.01 14.97
CA ARG A 131 2.90 12.64 14.23
C ARG A 131 2.32 11.70 13.17
N VAL A 132 3.17 10.97 12.44
CA VAL A 132 2.73 9.94 11.47
C VAL A 132 1.82 8.92 12.14
N ASP A 133 2.21 8.39 13.29
CA ASP A 133 1.44 7.38 14.01
C ASP A 133 0.07 7.92 14.45
N ILE A 134 0.03 9.15 14.97
CA ILE A 134 -1.22 9.83 15.35
C ILE A 134 -2.13 10.06 14.14
N CYS A 135 -1.58 10.54 13.03
CA CYS A 135 -2.33 10.80 11.80
C CYS A 135 -2.90 9.50 11.22
N THR A 136 -2.10 8.43 11.19
CA THR A 136 -2.51 7.11 10.71
C THR A 136 -3.61 6.50 11.59
N ALA A 137 -3.47 6.60 12.92
CA ALA A 137 -4.49 6.14 13.85
C ALA A 137 -5.82 6.91 13.69
N ARG A 138 -5.74 8.23 13.49
CA ARG A 138 -6.91 9.08 13.24
C ARG A 138 -7.59 8.73 11.92
N GLU A 139 -6.83 8.61 10.84
CA GLU A 139 -7.34 8.22 9.53
C GLU A 139 -8.02 6.85 9.60
N THR A 140 -7.38 5.87 10.23
CA THR A 140 -7.95 4.53 10.41
C THR A 140 -9.30 4.56 11.15
N ARG A 141 -9.41 5.39 12.19
CA ARG A 141 -10.66 5.56 12.93
C ARG A 141 -11.74 6.16 12.03
N LEU A 142 -11.42 7.24 11.33
CA LEU A 142 -12.35 7.91 10.43
C LEU A 142 -12.75 7.03 9.25
N ARG A 143 -11.84 6.18 8.76
CA ARG A 143 -12.15 5.19 7.72
C ARG A 143 -13.19 4.19 8.21
N LYS A 144 -13.04 3.66 9.42
CA LYS A 144 -14.05 2.77 10.02
C LYS A 144 -15.41 3.47 10.17
N GLU A 145 -15.42 4.71 10.65
CA GLU A 145 -16.66 5.50 10.78
C GLU A 145 -17.31 5.76 9.40
N PHE A 146 -16.51 6.05 8.38
CA PHE A 146 -16.97 6.24 7.01
C PHE A 146 -17.59 4.96 6.45
N GLU A 147 -16.91 3.82 6.56
CA GLU A 147 -17.42 2.53 6.06
C GLU A 147 -18.74 2.14 6.74
N GLN A 148 -18.88 2.39 8.04
CA GLN A 148 -20.15 2.17 8.76
C GLN A 148 -21.28 3.06 8.22
N ARG A 149 -20.99 4.35 7.99
CA ARG A 149 -21.97 5.30 7.44
C ARG A 149 -22.31 5.02 5.97
N TRP A 150 -21.33 4.57 5.19
CA TRP A 150 -21.48 4.12 3.80
C TRP A 150 -22.39 2.90 3.72
N ALA A 151 -22.13 1.87 4.54
CA ALA A 151 -22.99 0.70 4.64
C ALA A 151 -24.41 1.04 5.12
N ALA A 152 -24.57 2.08 5.94
CA ALA A 152 -25.86 2.60 6.38
C ALA A 152 -26.57 3.50 5.34
N GLY A 153 -26.00 3.68 4.14
CA GLY A 153 -26.60 4.50 3.07
C GLY A 153 -26.63 6.01 3.36
N LYS A 154 -25.79 6.51 4.28
CA LYS A 154 -25.78 7.92 4.69
C LYS A 154 -25.09 8.87 3.67
N PHE A 155 -24.45 8.31 2.65
CA PHE A 155 -23.74 9.06 1.61
C PHE A 155 -24.36 8.90 0.21
N SER A 156 -25.39 8.07 0.06
CA SER A 156 -26.05 7.77 -1.22
C SER A 156 -27.24 8.66 -1.55
N GLN A 157 -27.51 9.70 -0.76
CA GLN A 157 -28.56 10.67 -1.08
C GLN A 157 -28.00 11.88 -1.82
N PRO A 158 -28.34 12.08 -3.12
CA PRO A 158 -28.40 13.44 -3.63
C PRO A 158 -29.48 14.14 -2.80
N SER A 159 -29.08 15.19 -2.07
CA SER A 159 -29.98 16.06 -1.35
C SER A 159 -30.98 16.68 -2.35
N GLY A 160 -32.12 16.03 -2.55
CA GLY A 160 -33.29 16.63 -3.15
C GLY A 160 -34.02 17.42 -2.08
N ALA A 161 -33.74 18.73 -2.03
CA ALA A 161 -34.59 19.76 -1.43
C ALA A 161 -34.30 21.09 -2.14
#